data_AF-A0A2M8E968-F1
#
_entry.id   AF-A0A2M8E968-F1
#
_cell.length_a   1.000
_cell.length_b   1.000
_cell.length_c   1.000
_cell.angle_alpha   90.00
_cell.angle_beta   90.00
_cell.angle_gamma   90.00
#
_symmetry.space_group_name_H-M   'P 1'
#
loop_
_entity.id
_entity.type
_entity.pdbx_description
1 polymer ?
#
loop_
_entity_poly.entity_id
_entity_poly.type
_entity_poly.pdbx_seq_one_letter_code
_entity_poly.pdbx_strand_id
1 'polypeptide(L)'
;MHVVDPSGTQFSYEHKTYPGNPGELSVDSQFGPGNEVWSNPSAAVGNYRVFAELYNLHGVEGTPTVTGSVIHRDGSSELPPARLQVKQQKYLVATITVGADGRVSIR
;
A
#
# COMPACT_ATOMS: atom_id res chain seq x y z
N MET A 1 -6.31 1.42 1.68
CA MET A 1 -4.97 0.80 1.65
C MET A 1 -4.44 0.71 3.07
N HIS A 2 -3.70 -0.37 3.36
CA HIS A 2 -2.90 -0.47 4.57
C HIS A 2 -1.45 -0.77 4.21
N VAL A 3 -0.51 -0.13 4.89
CA VAL A 3 0.91 -0.41 4.74
C VAL A 3 1.48 -0.75 6.11
N VAL A 4 2.14 -1.90 6.24
CA VAL A 4 2.90 -2.25 7.44
C VAL A 4 4.38 -2.10 7.13
N ASP A 5 5.07 -1.23 7.86
CA ASP A 5 6.50 -0.99 7.68
C ASP A 5 7.38 -2.05 8.38
N PRO A 6 8.72 -2.01 8.20
CA PRO A 6 9.63 -2.97 8.82
C PRO A 6 9.62 -2.95 10.35
N SER A 7 9.23 -1.84 10.98
CA SER A 7 9.09 -1.74 12.44
C SER A 7 7.81 -2.39 12.96
N GLY A 8 6.87 -2.71 12.08
CA GLY A 8 5.54 -3.21 12.42
C GLY A 8 4.47 -2.12 12.53
N THR A 9 4.82 -0.87 12.25
CA THR A 9 3.86 0.25 12.25
C THR A 9 2.90 0.09 11.08
N GLN A 10 1.59 0.15 11.36
CA GLN A 10 0.55 0.03 10.34
C GLN A 10 -0.09 1.38 10.02
N PHE A 11 0.08 1.81 8.77
CA PHE A 11 -0.57 2.99 8.19
C PHE A 11 -1.89 2.61 7.54
N SER A 12 -2.91 3.44 7.72
CA SER A 12 -4.24 3.27 7.12
C SER A 12 -5.04 4.56 7.17
N TYR A 13 -6.24 4.58 6.59
CA TYR A 13 -7.17 5.73 6.64
C TYR A 13 -7.31 6.34 8.04
N GLU A 14 -7.45 5.50 9.07
CA GLU A 14 -7.60 5.94 10.48
C GLU A 14 -6.29 6.43 11.11
N HIS A 15 -5.15 5.96 10.62
CA HIS A 15 -3.82 6.19 11.20
C HIS A 15 -2.83 6.50 10.08
N LYS A 16 -2.88 7.73 9.58
CA LYS A 16 -2.14 8.15 8.39
C LYS A 16 -0.67 8.46 8.65
N THR A 17 -0.32 8.88 9.87
CA THR A 17 1.03 9.23 10.30
C THR A 17 1.26 8.77 11.74
N TYR A 18 2.53 8.66 12.14
CA TYR A 18 2.92 8.34 13.52
C TYR A 18 4.08 9.25 13.96
N PRO A 19 4.09 9.78 15.20
CA PRO A 19 5.21 10.56 15.70
C PRO A 19 6.54 9.80 15.59
N GLY A 20 7.54 10.43 14.97
CA GLY A 20 8.87 9.85 14.78
C GLY A 20 8.98 8.81 13.65
N ASN A 21 7.89 8.48 12.95
CA ASN A 21 7.93 7.63 11.77
C ASN A 21 7.81 8.48 10.49
N PRO A 22 8.73 8.34 9.52
CA PRO A 22 8.69 9.13 8.28
C PRO A 22 7.59 8.70 7.29
N GLY A 23 6.92 7.56 7.50
CA GLY A 23 5.83 7.10 6.63
C GLY A 23 4.56 7.95 6.74
N GLU A 24 3.87 8.14 5.62
CA GLU A 24 2.60 8.87 5.56
C GLU A 24 1.66 8.29 4.49
N LEU A 25 0.38 8.10 4.84
CA LEU A 25 -0.71 7.89 3.88
C LEU A 25 -1.31 9.25 3.47
N SER A 26 -0.82 9.80 2.35
CA SER A 26 -1.07 11.20 1.93
C SER A 26 -2.33 11.39 1.09
N VAL A 27 -2.69 10.41 0.25
CA VAL A 27 -3.91 10.45 -0.55
C VAL A 27 -4.76 9.26 -0.19
N ASP A 28 -6.03 9.52 0.11
CA ASP A 28 -7.01 8.48 0.47
C ASP A 28 -8.41 8.99 0.12
N SER A 29 -8.90 8.62 -1.06
CA SER A 29 -10.19 9.07 -1.58
C SER A 29 -11.34 8.24 -0.99
N GLN A 30 -12.30 8.91 -0.33
CA GLN A 30 -13.49 8.27 0.25
C GLN A 30 -14.49 7.74 -0.79
N PHE A 31 -14.46 8.28 -2.02
CA PHE A 31 -15.37 7.92 -3.11
C PHE A 31 -14.56 7.58 -4.36
N GLY A 32 -14.87 6.45 -4.98
CA GLY A 32 -14.10 5.91 -6.11
C GLY A 32 -14.46 6.49 -7.49
N PRO A 33 -13.67 6.18 -8.55
CA PRO A 33 -12.38 5.48 -8.51
C PRO A 33 -11.30 6.40 -7.90
N GLY A 34 -10.73 5.95 -6.78
CA GLY A 34 -9.87 6.75 -5.92
C GLY A 34 -8.45 6.25 -5.96
N ASN A 35 -7.49 7.17 -5.92
CA ASN A 35 -6.09 6.82 -5.74
C ASN A 35 -5.76 6.82 -4.25
N GLU A 36 -4.88 5.93 -3.86
CA GLU A 36 -4.31 5.93 -2.52
C GLU A 36 -2.78 6.01 -2.64
N VAL A 37 -2.17 6.88 -1.84
CA VAL A 37 -0.73 7.11 -1.90
C VAL A 37 -0.16 7.05 -0.50
N TRP A 38 0.77 6.11 -0.29
CA TRP A 38 1.63 6.07 0.86
C TRP A 38 3.05 6.38 0.44
N SER A 39 3.74 7.20 1.21
CA SER A 39 5.12 7.60 0.93
C SER A 39 5.97 7.50 2.19
N ASN A 40 7.27 7.30 2.01
CA ASN A 40 8.26 7.36 3.08
C ASN A 40 9.57 7.93 2.53
N PRO A 41 9.91 9.20 2.85
CA PRO A 41 11.11 9.86 2.34
C PRO A 41 12.41 9.32 2.94
N SER A 42 12.33 8.48 3.97
CA SER A 42 13.48 7.88 4.65
C SER A 42 13.22 6.40 4.91
N ALA A 43 12.85 5.68 3.84
CA ALA A 43 12.51 4.26 3.90
C ALA A 43 13.66 3.45 4.53
N ALA A 44 13.35 2.76 5.62
CA ALA A 44 14.26 1.86 6.30
C ALA A 44 14.44 0.55 5.51
N VAL A 45 15.57 -0.12 5.76
CA VAL A 45 15.82 -1.47 5.26
C VAL A 45 14.80 -2.44 5.85
N GLY A 46 14.28 -3.34 5.02
CA GLY A 46 13.37 -4.41 5.45
C GLY A 46 12.15 -4.57 4.57
N ASN A 47 11.15 -5.25 5.13
CA ASN A 47 9.94 -5.64 4.41
C ASN A 47 8.78 -4.72 4.74
N TYR A 48 8.22 -4.11 3.71
CA TYR A 48 6.95 -3.40 3.74
C TYR A 48 5.87 -4.30 3.17
N ARG A 49 4.74 -4.42 3.85
CA ARG A 49 3.60 -5.22 3.39
C ARG A 49 2.46 -4.28 3.02
N VAL A 50 2.02 -4.35 1.76
CA VAL A 50 0.93 -3.53 1.24
C VAL A 50 -0.32 -4.37 1.14
N PHE A 51 -1.38 -3.91 1.78
CA PHE A 51 -2.67 -4.56 1.77
C PHE A 51 -3.74 -3.66 1.14
N ALA A 52 -4.63 -4.29 0.40
CA ALA A 52 -5.87 -3.68 -0.06
C ALA A 52 -7.05 -4.37 0.63
N GLU A 53 -8.09 -3.59 0.90
CA GLU A 53 -9.30 -4.08 1.56
C GLU A 53 -10.52 -3.56 0.81
N LEU A 54 -11.43 -4.47 0.48
CA LEU A 54 -12.72 -4.10 -0.10
C LEU A 54 -13.66 -3.67 1.04
N TYR A 55 -13.66 -2.37 1.35
CA TYR A 55 -14.46 -1.85 2.44
C TYR A 55 -15.98 -1.90 2.14
N ASN A 56 -16.39 -1.46 0.95
CA ASN A 56 -17.78 -1.54 0.50
C ASN A 56 -17.90 -1.69 -1.02
N LEU A 57 -18.96 -2.37 -1.46
CA LEU A 57 -19.37 -2.45 -2.87
C LEU A 57 -20.55 -1.50 -3.06
N HIS A 58 -20.27 -0.24 -3.43
CA HIS A 58 -21.33 0.71 -3.78
C HIS A 58 -21.28 0.97 -5.27
N GLY A 59 -22.33 0.62 -6.01
CA GLY A 59 -22.45 0.89 -7.45
C GLY A 59 -21.50 0.11 -8.38
N VAL A 60 -20.76 -0.88 -7.86
CA VAL A 60 -19.89 -1.74 -8.67
C VAL A 60 -20.50 -3.13 -8.79
N GLU A 61 -20.92 -3.51 -9.99
CA GLU A 61 -21.19 -4.91 -10.32
C GLU A 61 -19.86 -5.62 -10.60
N GLY A 62 -19.55 -6.65 -9.79
CA GLY A 62 -18.36 -7.51 -9.99
C GLY A 62 -17.27 -7.36 -8.92
N THR A 63 -16.12 -7.98 -9.19
CA THR A 63 -14.96 -8.03 -8.31
C THR A 63 -13.97 -6.92 -8.66
N PRO A 64 -13.76 -5.89 -7.82
CA PRO A 64 -12.81 -4.84 -8.13
C PRO A 64 -11.39 -5.39 -8.20
N THR A 65 -10.62 -4.86 -9.16
CA THR A 65 -9.19 -5.16 -9.32
C THR A 65 -8.39 -3.94 -8.89
N VAL A 66 -7.48 -4.13 -7.95
CA VAL A 66 -6.52 -3.12 -7.51
C VAL A 66 -5.25 -3.26 -8.34
N THR A 67 -4.80 -2.14 -8.88
CA THR A 67 -3.53 -1.99 -9.60
C THR A 67 -2.75 -0.85 -8.97
N GLY A 68 -1.43 -0.85 -9.11
CA GLY A 68 -0.60 0.24 -8.60
C GLY A 68 0.85 0.06 -8.98
N SER A 69 1.68 0.95 -8.46
CA SER A 69 3.13 0.91 -8.66
C SER A 69 3.85 1.39 -7.41
N VAL A 70 5.10 0.98 -7.29
CA VAL A 70 6.04 1.46 -6.27
C VAL A 70 7.05 2.35 -6.97
N ILE A 71 7.07 3.62 -6.58
CA ILE A 71 8.05 4.59 -7.07
C ILE A 71 9.24 4.58 -6.10
N HIS A 72 10.43 4.42 -6.65
CA HIS A 72 11.69 4.38 -5.91
C HIS A 72 12.80 5.10 -6.69
N ARG A 73 13.98 5.27 -6.09
CA ARG A 73 15.09 6.03 -6.69
C ARG A 73 15.41 5.59 -8.12
N ASP A 74 15.41 4.28 -8.34
CA ASP A 74 15.83 3.67 -9.61
C ASP A 74 14.70 3.59 -10.66
N GLY A 75 13.50 4.11 -10.35
CA GLY A 75 12.36 4.15 -11.27
C GLY A 75 11.03 3.80 -10.62
N SER A 76 10.18 3.11 -11.38
CA SER A 76 8.88 2.64 -10.91
C SER A 76 8.73 1.17 -11.27
N SER A 77 8.15 0.41 -10.35
CA SER A 77 7.85 -1.01 -10.53
C SER A 77 6.36 -1.24 -10.34
N GLU A 78 5.71 -1.92 -11.28
CA GLU A 78 4.28 -2.23 -11.18
C GLU A 78 4.02 -3.27 -10.08
N LEU A 79 2.92 -3.10 -9.37
CA LEU A 79 2.38 -4.11 -8.46
C LEU A 79 1.56 -5.12 -9.25
N PRO A 80 1.59 -6.42 -8.87
CA PRO A 80 0.70 -7.39 -9.45
C PRO A 80 -0.77 -6.99 -9.20
N PRO A 81 -1.66 -7.16 -10.19
CA PRO A 81 -3.08 -6.85 -10.01
C PRO A 81 -3.70 -7.78 -8.95
N ALA A 82 -4.46 -7.20 -8.02
CA ALA A 82 -5.11 -7.93 -6.94
C ALA A 82 -6.64 -7.86 -7.08
N ARG A 83 -7.31 -9.01 -7.17
CA ARG A 83 -8.79 -9.07 -7.21
C ARG A 83 -9.35 -9.21 -5.80
N LEU A 84 -10.17 -8.25 -5.38
CA LEU A 84 -10.77 -8.26 -4.04
C LEU A 84 -12.15 -8.92 -4.08
N GLN A 85 -12.22 -10.19 -3.69
CA GLN A 85 -13.45 -10.99 -3.78
C GLN A 85 -14.32 -10.96 -2.52
N VAL A 86 -13.70 -10.74 -1.36
CA VAL A 86 -14.37 -10.83 -0.06
C VAL A 86 -14.35 -9.47 0.61
N LYS A 87 -15.54 -9.02 1.02
CA LYS A 87 -15.73 -7.74 1.73
C LYS A 87 -14.99 -7.78 3.07
N GLN A 88 -14.34 -6.67 3.44
CA GLN A 88 -13.55 -6.51 4.67
C GLN A 88 -12.37 -7.49 4.84
N GLN A 89 -12.00 -8.26 3.80
CA GLN A 89 -10.79 -9.05 3.83
C GLN A 89 -9.59 -8.19 3.46
N LYS A 90 -8.58 -8.15 4.35
CA LYS A 90 -7.27 -7.60 4.02
C LYS A 90 -6.53 -8.57 3.10
N TYR A 91 -6.37 -8.17 1.85
CA TYR A 91 -5.62 -8.91 0.85
C TYR A 91 -4.20 -8.36 0.76
N LEU A 92 -3.19 -9.22 0.93
CA LEU A 92 -1.79 -8.85 0.71
C LEU A 92 -1.55 -8.67 -0.79
N VAL A 93 -1.37 -7.42 -1.22
CA VAL A 93 -1.11 -7.08 -2.63
C VAL A 93 0.33 -7.38 -2.98
N ALA A 94 1.26 -6.95 -2.14
CA ALA A 94 2.69 -7.20 -2.35
C ALA A 94 3.49 -7.06 -1.06
N THR A 95 4.65 -7.70 -1.04
CA THR A 95 5.74 -7.42 -0.13
C THR A 95 6.85 -6.68 -0.87
N ILE A 96 7.13 -5.45 -0.43
CA ILE A 96 8.22 -4.62 -0.96
C ILE A 96 9.41 -4.79 -0.02
N THR A 97 10.55 -5.23 -0.56
CA THR A 97 11.80 -5.36 0.20
C THR A 97 12.74 -4.22 -0.18
N VAL A 98 13.17 -3.44 0.81
CA VAL A 98 14.25 -2.46 0.67
C VAL A 98 15.52 -3.07 1.23
N GLY A 99 16.52 -3.27 0.36
CA GLY A 99 17.84 -3.80 0.73
C GLY A 99 18.73 -2.75 1.40
N ALA A 100 19.77 -3.21 2.10
CA ALA A 100 20.78 -2.33 2.70
C ALA A 100 21.58 -1.51 1.67
N ASP A 101 21.61 -1.96 0.42
CA ASP A 101 22.17 -1.25 -0.73
C ASP A 101 21.17 -0.26 -1.38
N GLY A 102 19.98 -0.13 -0.81
CA GLY A 102 18.90 0.71 -1.32
C GLY A 102 18.15 0.11 -2.52
N ARG A 103 18.44 -1.13 -2.91
CA ARG A 103 17.67 -1.80 -3.98
C ARG A 103 16.27 -2.15 -3.49
N VAL A 104 15.30 -1.98 -4.38
CA VAL A 104 13.90 -2.33 -4.12
C VAL A 104 13.54 -3.58 -4.92
N SER A 105 12.84 -4.52 -4.29
CA SER A 105 12.24 -5.67 -4.96
C SER A 105 10.81 -5.89 -4.48
N ILE A 106 9.97 -6.42 -5.36
CA ILE A 106 8.54 -6.63 -5.12
C ILE A 106 8.23 -8.11 -5.30
N ARG A 107 7.45 -8.67 -4.38
CA ARG A 107 6.98 -10.07 -4.38
C ARG A 107 5.50 -10.14 -4.08
#